data_AF-A0A1B6L0U4-F1
#
_entry.id   AF-A0A1B6L0U4-F1
#
_cell.length_a   1.000
_cell.length_b   1.000
_cell.length_c   1.000
_cell.angle_alpha   90.00
_cell.angle_beta   90.00
_cell.angle_gamma   90.00
#
_symmetry.space_group_name_H-M   'P 1'
#
loop_
_entity.id
_entity.type
_entity.pdbx_description
1 polymer ?
#
loop_
_entity_poly.entity_id
_entity_poly.type
_entity_poly.pdbx_seq_one_letter_code
_entity_poly.pdbx_strand_id
1 'polypeptide(L)'
;GGGKSATPRLCPSLPRRASPDMLLWWIPLVAAAVGVAALPQPQNTQMRKTRAVPVRAKRSIEHIVQDCVMVTSEDGHFYYKATGAPDTPACGIFLITDPDKMVEVYFDYLDVPCNTGGLVSFVDGWEMNGQFFPSVEDHPKPLAQRFQEFCGSRQPKQVFLSTQNAALIQYRVPKRGRGFSFHVRYIRNPTPCNILIEGTSDVYTLRNYGKHVNCSLTAVYPAQVRVLQLGVGMTFSKRDM
;
A
#
# COMPACT_ATOMS: atom_id res chain seq x y z
N GLY A 1 42.52 -19.23 24.12
CA GLY A 1 42.05 -18.05 23.37
C GLY A 1 40.54 -18.02 23.45
N GLY A 2 40.00 -17.11 24.27
CA GLY A 2 38.56 -16.96 24.47
C GLY A 2 37.97 -15.93 23.51
N GLY A 3 36.81 -16.22 22.95
CA GLY A 3 36.01 -15.29 22.15
C GLY A 3 34.55 -15.39 22.56
N LYS A 4 34.12 -14.53 23.49
CA LYS A 4 32.71 -14.27 23.80
C LYS A 4 32.40 -12.88 23.23
N SER A 5 31.50 -12.80 22.26
CA SER A 5 30.87 -11.55 21.85
C SER A 5 29.38 -11.66 22.16
N ALA A 6 28.97 -10.98 23.22
CA ALA A 6 27.59 -10.80 23.61
C ALA A 6 27.40 -9.33 23.97
N THR A 7 26.62 -8.61 23.16
CA THR A 7 26.06 -7.30 23.49
C THR A 7 24.60 -7.32 23.07
N PRO A 8 23.69 -7.01 24.01
CA PRO A 8 22.82 -5.87 23.75
C PRO A 8 22.44 -5.08 25.01
N ARG A 9 22.11 -3.81 24.78
CA ARG A 9 21.33 -2.80 25.57
C ARG A 9 22.03 -1.45 25.33
N LEU A 10 21.35 -0.33 25.05
CA LEU A 10 20.31 0.32 25.83
C LEU A 10 19.38 1.16 24.92
N CYS A 11 18.11 1.26 25.28
CA CYS A 11 17.24 2.38 24.88
C CYS A 11 17.49 3.56 25.84
N PRO A 12 17.50 4.83 25.37
CA PRO A 12 17.44 5.97 26.24
C PRO A 12 15.99 6.40 26.51
N SER A 13 15.72 6.69 27.78
CA SER A 13 14.49 7.25 28.34
C SER A 13 14.75 8.68 28.82
N LEU A 14 13.85 9.66 28.57
CA LEU A 14 13.71 10.94 29.32
C LEU A 14 12.51 11.74 28.74
N PRO A 15 11.91 12.73 29.44
CA PRO A 15 11.23 12.62 30.73
C PRO A 15 9.83 13.29 30.74
N ARG A 16 9.17 13.19 31.91
CA ARG A 16 7.85 13.76 32.25
C ARG A 16 7.97 15.19 32.83
N ARG A 17 6.98 16.01 32.44
CA ARG A 17 6.08 16.87 33.24
C ARG A 17 6.69 18.03 34.05
N ALA A 18 6.33 19.25 33.65
CA ALA A 18 6.40 20.47 34.45
C ALA A 18 5.10 20.68 35.25
N SER A 19 5.23 21.21 36.47
CA SER A 19 4.16 21.81 37.29
C SER A 19 4.51 23.29 37.54
N PRO A 20 3.53 24.18 37.78
CA PRO A 20 3.76 25.62 37.93
C PRO A 20 3.77 26.05 39.41
N ASP A 21 4.61 27.03 39.74
CA ASP A 21 4.61 27.71 41.04
C ASP A 21 3.89 29.07 40.99
N MET A 22 3.16 29.27 42.08
CA MET A 22 2.32 30.38 42.50
C MET A 22 3.15 31.60 42.89
N LEU A 23 2.65 32.82 42.64
CA LEU A 23 2.90 33.98 43.50
C LEU A 23 1.82 35.06 43.31
N LEU A 24 1.15 35.37 44.41
CA LEU A 24 0.17 36.43 44.62
C LEU A 24 0.82 37.82 44.55
N TRP A 25 0.06 38.86 44.18
CA TRP A 25 -0.02 40.13 44.93
C TRP A 25 -1.40 40.77 44.77
N TRP A 26 -1.92 41.30 45.89
CA TRP A 26 -3.22 41.94 46.06
C TRP A 26 -3.15 43.45 45.85
N ILE A 27 -4.19 44.07 45.25
CA ILE A 27 -4.60 45.46 45.50
C ILE A 27 -6.13 45.54 45.36
N PRO A 28 -6.88 46.11 46.33
CA PRO A 28 -8.31 46.34 46.21
C PRO A 28 -8.61 47.72 45.61
N LEU A 29 -9.48 47.79 44.61
CA LEU A 29 -10.10 49.05 44.18
C LEU A 29 -11.62 48.89 44.17
N VAL A 30 -12.24 49.71 45.02
CA VAL A 30 -13.67 49.89 45.18
C VAL A 30 -14.22 50.62 43.96
N ALA A 31 -15.25 50.06 43.31
CA ALA A 31 -16.03 50.77 42.32
C ALA A 31 -17.50 50.35 42.33
N ALA A 32 -18.33 51.35 42.60
CA ALA A 32 -19.78 51.52 42.42
C ALA A 32 -20.62 50.34 41.89
N ALA A 33 -21.62 49.94 42.69
CA ALA A 33 -22.74 49.12 42.26
C ALA A 33 -23.72 49.97 41.43
N VAL A 34 -23.81 49.70 40.13
CA VAL A 34 -24.92 50.14 39.28
C VAL A 34 -25.71 48.89 38.89
N GLY A 35 -26.98 48.87 39.29
CA GLY A 35 -27.87 47.74 39.07
C GLY A 35 -28.14 47.51 37.59
N VAL A 36 -27.87 46.30 37.11
CA VAL A 36 -28.26 45.80 35.80
C VAL A 36 -29.06 44.52 36.01
N ALA A 37 -30.25 44.48 35.45
CA ALA A 37 -31.19 43.36 35.54
C ALA A 37 -30.55 42.05 35.07
N ALA A 38 -30.63 41.01 35.90
CA ALA A 38 -30.10 39.68 35.62
C ALA A 38 -30.97 38.95 34.59
N LEU A 39 -30.39 38.67 33.42
CA LEU A 39 -30.88 37.66 32.47
C LEU A 39 -30.53 36.25 32.98
N PRO A 40 -31.40 35.24 32.80
CA PRO A 40 -31.13 33.89 33.28
C PRO A 40 -29.99 33.22 32.50
N GLN A 41 -28.95 32.77 33.20
CA GLN A 41 -27.88 31.94 32.62
C GLN A 41 -28.38 30.52 32.34
N PRO A 42 -28.03 29.93 31.17
CA PRO A 42 -28.36 28.54 30.88
C PRO A 42 -27.43 27.60 31.66
N GLN A 43 -28.03 26.58 32.27
CA GLN A 43 -27.33 25.55 33.04
C GLN A 43 -26.39 24.74 32.13
N ASN A 44 -25.10 24.76 32.47
CA ASN A 44 -24.05 24.07 31.74
C ASN A 44 -24.05 22.57 32.11
N THR A 45 -24.96 21.80 31.51
CA THR A 45 -24.98 20.34 31.61
C THR A 45 -23.76 19.77 30.85
N GLN A 46 -22.68 19.46 31.57
CA GLN A 46 -21.56 18.71 31.00
C GLN A 46 -22.02 17.29 30.65
N MET A 47 -22.35 17.09 29.37
CA MET A 47 -22.51 15.75 28.81
C MET A 47 -21.16 15.04 28.80
N ARG A 48 -21.05 14.03 29.65
CA ARG A 48 -19.95 13.06 29.71
C ARG A 48 -19.82 12.38 28.34
N LYS A 49 -18.85 12.82 27.54
CA LYS A 49 -18.55 12.29 26.21
C LYS A 49 -18.03 10.86 26.35
N THR A 50 -18.94 9.89 26.31
CA THR A 50 -18.59 8.46 26.21
C THR A 50 -17.82 8.27 24.91
N ARG A 51 -16.55 7.92 25.04
CA ARG A 51 -15.65 7.61 23.93
C ARG A 51 -16.24 6.41 23.19
N ALA A 52 -16.83 6.65 22.02
CA ALA A 52 -17.31 5.58 21.15
C ALA A 52 -16.10 4.69 20.80
N VAL A 53 -16.16 3.43 21.22
CA VAL A 53 -15.22 2.41 20.74
C VAL A 53 -15.51 2.25 19.25
N PRO A 54 -14.52 2.45 18.35
CA PRO A 54 -14.77 2.26 16.93
C PRO A 54 -15.17 0.80 16.72
N VAL A 55 -16.42 0.59 16.31
CA VAL A 55 -16.92 -0.72 15.91
C VAL A 55 -16.09 -1.14 14.71
N ARG A 56 -15.30 -2.21 14.87
CA ARG A 56 -14.49 -2.79 13.80
C ARG A 56 -15.40 -3.04 12.61
N ALA A 57 -15.17 -2.35 11.50
CA ALA A 57 -15.94 -2.52 10.28
C ALA A 57 -15.99 -4.01 9.92
N LYS A 58 -17.20 -4.54 9.73
CA LYS A 58 -17.43 -5.93 9.34
C LYS A 58 -16.76 -6.13 7.98
N ARG A 59 -15.90 -7.14 7.86
CA ARG A 59 -15.15 -7.43 6.63
C ARG A 59 -16.14 -7.67 5.49
N SER A 60 -15.95 -7.01 4.34
CA SER A 60 -16.66 -7.37 3.10
C SER A 60 -16.21 -8.76 2.68
N ILE A 61 -17.15 -9.54 2.14
CA ILE A 61 -16.87 -10.91 1.65
C ILE A 61 -15.97 -10.86 0.40
N GLU A 62 -16.09 -9.78 -0.38
CA GLU A 62 -15.32 -9.50 -1.61
C GLU A 62 -13.80 -9.48 -1.37
N HIS A 63 -13.36 -8.99 -0.21
CA HIS A 63 -11.92 -8.91 0.11
C HIS A 63 -11.38 -10.16 0.82
N ILE A 64 -12.04 -11.30 0.66
CA ILE A 64 -11.52 -12.60 1.14
C ILE A 64 -10.91 -13.33 -0.06
N VAL A 65 -9.60 -13.54 -0.02
CA VAL A 65 -8.89 -14.32 -1.03
C VAL A 65 -9.23 -15.80 -0.81
N GLN A 66 -9.96 -16.40 -1.75
CA GLN A 66 -10.37 -17.81 -1.69
C GLN A 66 -9.74 -18.64 -2.81
N ASP A 67 -9.59 -18.05 -3.99
CA ASP A 67 -9.04 -18.72 -5.16
C ASP A 67 -7.51 -18.64 -5.19
N CYS A 68 -6.90 -19.67 -5.78
CA CYS A 68 -5.44 -19.70 -5.95
C CYS A 68 -4.96 -18.67 -6.98
N VAL A 69 -5.80 -18.32 -7.95
CA VAL A 69 -5.56 -17.23 -8.90
C VAL A 69 -6.70 -16.24 -8.73
N MET A 70 -6.41 -15.09 -8.15
CA MET A 70 -7.37 -13.99 -7.98
C MET A 70 -6.88 -12.80 -8.79
N VAL A 71 -7.72 -12.27 -9.68
CA VAL A 71 -7.48 -10.99 -10.37
C VAL A 71 -8.44 -9.97 -9.79
N THR A 72 -7.96 -8.78 -9.43
CA THR A 72 -8.82 -7.72 -8.91
C THR A 72 -8.28 -6.33 -9.22
N SER A 73 -9.22 -5.41 -9.45
CA SER A 73 -9.00 -3.97 -9.58
C SER A 73 -9.57 -3.16 -8.40
N GLU A 74 -9.93 -3.84 -7.31
CA GLU A 74 -10.48 -3.20 -6.11
C GLU A 74 -9.37 -2.78 -5.14
N ASP A 75 -9.50 -1.57 -4.59
CA ASP A 75 -8.70 -1.14 -3.45
C ASP A 75 -9.39 -1.50 -2.13
N GLY A 76 -8.63 -1.65 -1.05
CA GLY A 76 -9.20 -2.02 0.23
C GLY A 76 -8.33 -2.93 1.07
N HIS A 77 -8.97 -3.68 1.97
CA HIS A 77 -8.30 -4.56 2.93
C HIS A 77 -8.66 -6.01 2.65
N PHE A 78 -7.67 -6.75 2.15
CA PHE A 78 -7.76 -8.15 1.78
C PHE A 78 -7.24 -9.09 2.85
N TYR A 79 -7.84 -10.27 2.92
CA TYR A 79 -7.49 -11.31 3.88
C TYR A 79 -7.36 -12.67 3.21
N TYR A 80 -6.31 -13.40 3.53
CA TYR A 80 -6.15 -14.79 3.15
C TYR A 80 -6.00 -15.67 4.39
N LYS A 81 -6.65 -16.84 4.39
CA LYS A 81 -6.46 -17.91 5.37
C LYS A 81 -6.42 -19.26 4.68
N ALA A 82 -5.37 -20.03 4.97
CA ALA A 82 -5.21 -21.37 4.43
C ALA A 82 -6.33 -22.31 4.91
N THR A 83 -7.04 -22.90 3.96
CA THR A 83 -8.11 -23.89 4.20
C THR A 83 -7.63 -25.33 4.03
N GLY A 84 -6.57 -25.58 3.25
CA GLY A 84 -6.16 -26.92 2.78
C GLY A 84 -4.80 -27.44 3.24
N ALA A 85 -4.37 -28.51 2.56
CA ALA A 85 -3.23 -29.39 2.86
C ALA A 85 -1.85 -28.78 2.51
N PRO A 86 -0.74 -29.29 3.09
CA PRO A 86 0.59 -28.68 3.01
C PRO A 86 1.24 -28.63 1.61
N ASP A 87 0.74 -29.40 0.64
CA ASP A 87 1.36 -29.57 -0.69
C ASP A 87 0.73 -28.70 -1.81
N THR A 88 0.04 -27.61 -1.45
CA THR A 88 -0.51 -26.69 -2.46
C THR A 88 0.60 -25.92 -3.19
N PRO A 89 0.48 -25.75 -4.53
CA PRO A 89 1.38 -24.88 -5.28
C PRO A 89 1.30 -23.42 -4.79
N ALA A 90 2.26 -22.60 -5.20
CA ALA A 90 2.17 -21.17 -4.97
C ALA A 90 0.98 -20.58 -5.75
N CYS A 91 0.22 -19.74 -5.06
CA CYS A 91 -0.94 -19.03 -5.57
C CYS A 91 -0.59 -17.56 -5.82
N GLY A 92 -1.43 -16.84 -6.56
CA GLY A 92 -1.20 -15.46 -6.99
C GLY A 92 -2.43 -14.56 -6.87
N ILE A 93 -2.22 -13.35 -6.35
CA ILE A 93 -3.19 -12.26 -6.37
C ILE A 93 -2.67 -11.19 -7.33
N PHE A 94 -3.32 -11.13 -8.49
CA PHE A 94 -3.01 -10.24 -9.60
C PHE A 94 -3.78 -8.93 -9.43
N LEU A 95 -3.06 -7.89 -9.04
CA LEU A 95 -3.61 -6.55 -8.85
C LEU A 95 -3.41 -5.76 -10.13
N ILE A 96 -4.49 -5.16 -10.64
CA ILE A 96 -4.49 -4.25 -11.80
C ILE A 96 -5.23 -2.97 -11.44
N THR A 97 -4.87 -1.85 -12.02
CA THR A 97 -5.58 -0.57 -11.87
C THR A 97 -5.53 0.23 -13.16
N ASP A 98 -6.12 1.43 -13.16
CA ASP A 98 -6.12 2.30 -14.33
C ASP A 98 -4.68 2.60 -14.81
N PRO A 99 -4.46 2.77 -16.13
CA PRO A 99 -3.13 3.00 -16.68
C PRO A 99 -2.37 4.18 -16.08
N ASP A 100 -3.06 5.19 -15.57
CA ASP A 100 -2.49 6.37 -14.93
C ASP A 100 -2.30 6.21 -13.41
N LYS A 101 -2.28 4.96 -12.91
CA LYS A 101 -2.08 4.65 -11.50
C LYS A 101 -0.98 3.60 -11.29
N MET A 102 -0.50 3.53 -10.06
CA MET A 102 0.40 2.51 -9.51
C MET A 102 -0.29 1.82 -8.35
N VAL A 103 0.11 0.58 -8.09
CA VAL A 103 -0.39 -0.25 -7.00
C VAL A 103 0.52 -0.10 -5.78
N GLU A 104 -0.06 0.37 -4.68
CA GLU A 104 0.55 0.42 -3.37
C GLU A 104 -0.02 -0.72 -2.51
N VAL A 105 0.86 -1.51 -1.88
CA VAL A 105 0.50 -2.61 -0.99
C VAL A 105 1.18 -2.48 0.35
N TYR A 106 0.44 -2.68 1.43
CA TYR A 106 0.98 -2.75 2.79
C TYR A 106 0.43 -3.96 3.54
N PHE A 107 1.28 -4.76 4.16
CA PHE A 107 0.87 -5.93 4.95
C PHE A 107 0.71 -5.55 6.42
N ASP A 108 -0.49 -5.72 6.96
CA ASP A 108 -0.79 -5.39 8.36
C ASP A 108 -0.78 -6.61 9.28
N TYR A 109 -0.90 -7.82 8.72
CA TYR A 109 -0.80 -9.09 9.44
C TYR A 109 -0.07 -10.16 8.61
N LEU A 110 0.79 -10.93 9.29
CA LEU A 110 1.51 -12.06 8.73
C LEU A 110 1.64 -13.19 9.76
N ASP A 111 1.18 -14.38 9.41
CA ASP A 111 1.52 -15.65 10.07
C ASP A 111 1.74 -16.70 8.98
N VAL A 112 2.94 -16.72 8.41
CA VAL A 112 3.31 -17.62 7.32
C VAL A 112 4.61 -18.36 7.70
N PRO A 113 4.54 -19.61 8.16
CA PRO A 113 5.72 -20.32 8.68
C PRO A 113 6.76 -20.63 7.59
N CYS A 114 7.93 -20.00 7.68
CA CYS A 114 9.05 -20.20 6.76
C CYS A 114 9.58 -21.65 6.74
N ASN A 115 9.63 -22.29 7.91
CA ASN A 115 10.22 -23.61 8.10
C ASN A 115 9.46 -24.75 7.42
N THR A 116 8.20 -24.52 7.03
CA THR A 116 7.40 -25.48 6.26
C THR A 116 7.30 -25.10 4.78
N GLY A 117 8.13 -24.16 4.31
CA GLY A 117 8.06 -23.62 2.95
C GLY A 117 6.98 -22.55 2.77
N GLY A 118 6.48 -21.92 3.83
CA GLY A 118 5.58 -20.79 3.67
C GLY A 118 6.31 -19.58 3.09
N LEU A 119 5.68 -18.88 2.15
CA LEU A 119 6.20 -17.67 1.53
C LEU A 119 5.07 -16.70 1.16
N VAL A 120 5.41 -15.41 1.14
CA VAL A 120 4.66 -14.35 0.49
C VAL A 120 5.68 -13.50 -0.27
N SER A 121 5.39 -13.16 -1.52
CA SER A 121 6.22 -12.25 -2.30
C SER A 121 5.38 -11.13 -2.87
N PHE A 122 5.98 -9.94 -2.96
CA PHE A 122 5.46 -8.84 -3.77
C PHE A 122 6.31 -8.75 -5.04
N VAL A 123 5.64 -8.68 -6.18
CA VAL A 123 6.22 -8.53 -7.50
C VAL A 123 5.79 -7.19 -8.09
N ASP A 124 6.78 -6.36 -8.44
CA ASP A 124 6.60 -5.12 -9.20
C ASP A 124 6.32 -5.45 -10.69
N GLY A 125 5.03 -5.52 -11.01
CA GLY A 125 4.50 -6.06 -12.27
C GLY A 125 3.79 -7.40 -12.05
N TRP A 126 3.50 -8.09 -13.15
CA TRP A 126 2.95 -9.45 -13.11
C TRP A 126 4.01 -10.47 -13.49
N GLU A 127 3.85 -11.66 -12.95
CA GLU A 127 4.56 -12.87 -13.37
C GLU A 127 3.52 -13.94 -13.71
N MET A 128 3.66 -14.54 -14.88
CA MET A 128 2.81 -15.64 -15.31
C MET A 128 3.64 -16.61 -16.14
N ASN A 129 3.70 -17.87 -15.71
CA ASN A 129 4.42 -18.95 -16.41
C ASN A 129 5.90 -18.63 -16.69
N GLY A 130 6.58 -17.95 -15.76
CA GLY A 130 7.97 -17.53 -15.85
C GLY A 130 8.19 -16.25 -16.67
N GLN A 131 7.14 -15.66 -17.23
CA GLN A 131 7.22 -14.41 -17.97
C GLN A 131 6.84 -13.23 -17.08
N PHE A 132 7.59 -12.14 -17.18
CA PHE A 132 7.36 -10.91 -16.43
C PHE A 132 6.75 -9.84 -17.32
N PHE A 133 5.80 -9.11 -16.77
CA PHE A 133 5.11 -8.01 -17.44
C PHE A 133 5.20 -6.76 -16.56
N PRO A 134 5.88 -5.69 -17.01
CA PRO A 134 6.66 -5.57 -18.26
C PRO A 134 7.85 -6.53 -18.33
N SER A 135 8.41 -6.70 -19.52
CA SER A 135 9.63 -7.46 -19.78
C SER A 135 10.81 -6.94 -18.93
N VAL A 136 11.92 -7.68 -18.89
CA VAL A 136 13.11 -7.24 -18.15
C VAL A 136 13.73 -6.01 -18.81
N GLU A 137 13.60 -5.89 -20.12
CA GLU A 137 14.14 -4.83 -20.96
C GLU A 137 13.33 -3.53 -20.88
N ASP A 138 12.00 -3.63 -20.69
CA ASP A 138 11.11 -2.47 -20.64
C ASP A 138 10.87 -1.95 -19.22
N HIS A 139 11.10 -2.79 -18.21
CA HIS A 139 10.95 -2.38 -16.82
C HIS A 139 12.16 -1.55 -16.34
N PRO A 140 11.96 -0.41 -15.64
CA PRO A 140 13.07 0.44 -15.22
C PRO A 140 13.93 -0.15 -14.09
N LYS A 141 13.41 -1.13 -13.35
CA LYS A 141 14.15 -1.88 -12.33
C LYS A 141 14.55 -3.27 -12.85
N PRO A 142 15.78 -3.75 -12.55
CA PRO A 142 16.18 -5.12 -12.86
C PRO A 142 15.37 -6.14 -12.04
N LEU A 143 15.30 -7.39 -12.51
CA LEU A 143 14.45 -8.43 -11.94
C LEU A 143 14.65 -8.66 -10.43
N ALA A 144 15.90 -8.65 -9.97
CA ALA A 144 16.24 -8.83 -8.54
C ALA A 144 15.66 -7.73 -7.63
N GLN A 145 15.31 -6.56 -8.17
CA GLN A 145 14.69 -5.45 -7.44
C GLN A 145 13.17 -5.41 -7.59
N ARG A 146 12.61 -6.27 -8.47
CA ARG A 146 11.17 -6.38 -8.70
C ARG A 146 10.51 -7.40 -7.77
N PHE A 147 11.29 -8.28 -7.15
CA PHE A 147 10.81 -9.40 -6.36
C PHE A 147 11.24 -9.25 -4.89
N GLN A 148 10.27 -9.29 -3.98
CA GLN A 148 10.53 -9.17 -2.54
C GLN A 148 9.77 -10.26 -1.79
N GLU A 149 10.47 -11.32 -1.39
CA GLU A 149 9.92 -12.45 -0.66
C GLU A 149 10.15 -12.33 0.85
N PHE A 150 9.14 -12.70 1.64
CA PHE A 150 9.19 -12.73 3.08
C PHE A 150 8.22 -13.78 3.65
N CYS A 151 8.48 -14.17 4.90
CA CYS A 151 7.65 -15.09 5.68
C CYS A 151 7.90 -14.86 7.17
N GLY A 152 7.12 -15.51 8.03
CA GLY A 152 7.24 -15.49 9.48
C GLY A 152 5.97 -14.97 10.16
N SER A 153 6.13 -14.49 11.39
CA SER A 153 5.02 -13.94 12.20
C SER A 153 5.14 -12.42 12.41
N ARG A 154 6.11 -11.78 11.76
CA ARG A 154 6.31 -10.33 11.80
C ARG A 154 6.07 -9.78 10.41
N GLN A 155 5.11 -8.88 10.29
CA GLN A 155 4.82 -8.23 9.02
C GLN A 155 6.01 -7.34 8.59
N PRO A 156 6.24 -7.21 7.27
CA PRO A 156 7.18 -6.21 6.76
C PRO A 156 6.69 -4.80 7.15
N LYS A 157 7.63 -3.94 7.57
CA LYS A 157 7.31 -2.54 7.93
C LYS A 157 7.19 -1.61 6.72
N GLN A 158 7.67 -2.06 5.58
CA GLN A 158 7.71 -1.27 4.36
C GLN A 158 6.37 -1.30 3.64
N VAL A 159 6.15 -0.26 2.85
CA VAL A 159 5.09 -0.19 1.85
C VAL A 159 5.71 -0.62 0.53
N PHE A 160 5.01 -1.49 -0.18
CA PHE A 160 5.41 -1.98 -1.50
C PHE A 160 4.71 -1.15 -2.56
N LEU A 161 5.46 -0.70 -3.57
CA LEU A 161 4.95 0.15 -4.64
C LEU A 161 5.38 -0.40 -5.98
N SER A 162 4.42 -0.60 -6.88
CA SER A 162 4.71 -0.94 -8.27
C SER A 162 5.15 0.29 -9.07
N THR A 163 5.82 0.05 -10.19
CA THR A 163 6.26 1.09 -11.12
C THR A 163 5.24 1.35 -12.24
N GLN A 164 4.29 0.43 -12.41
CA GLN A 164 3.21 0.45 -13.39
C GLN A 164 1.86 0.15 -12.72
N ASN A 165 0.79 0.13 -13.50
CA ASN A 165 -0.57 -0.12 -13.04
C ASN A 165 -0.88 -1.58 -12.68
N ALA A 166 0.14 -2.39 -12.40
CA ALA A 166 0.00 -3.80 -12.07
C ALA A 166 1.03 -4.25 -11.04
N ALA A 167 0.61 -5.14 -10.14
CA ALA A 167 1.45 -5.82 -9.16
C ALA A 167 0.92 -7.24 -8.91
N LEU A 168 1.77 -8.12 -8.42
CA LEU A 168 1.40 -9.49 -8.07
C LEU A 168 1.85 -9.81 -6.65
N ILE A 169 0.96 -10.40 -5.86
CA ILE A 169 1.31 -11.02 -4.59
C ILE A 169 1.30 -12.54 -4.79
N GLN A 170 2.46 -13.19 -4.75
CA GLN A 170 2.51 -14.65 -4.76
C GLN A 170 2.59 -15.18 -3.34
N TYR A 171 1.94 -16.30 -3.06
CA TYR A 171 1.92 -16.84 -1.71
C TYR A 171 1.80 -18.35 -1.67
N ARG A 172 2.36 -18.94 -0.63
CA ARG A 172 2.16 -20.35 -0.25
C ARG A 172 2.05 -20.41 1.26
N VAL A 173 0.95 -20.96 1.79
CA VAL A 173 0.72 -21.06 3.23
C VAL A 173 0.35 -22.51 3.57
N PRO A 174 1.34 -23.36 3.90
CA PRO A 174 1.14 -24.81 4.06
C PRO A 174 0.29 -25.22 5.27
N LYS A 175 0.18 -24.35 6.28
CA LYS A 175 -0.48 -24.68 7.55
C LYS A 175 -1.88 -24.09 7.61
N ARG A 176 -2.89 -24.96 7.73
CA ARG A 176 -4.30 -24.57 7.89
C ARG A 176 -4.51 -23.54 9.01
N GLY A 177 -5.39 -22.58 8.77
CA GLY A 177 -5.79 -21.53 9.71
C GLY A 177 -4.82 -20.35 9.79
N ARG A 178 -3.62 -20.48 9.20
CA ARG A 178 -2.63 -19.41 9.08
C ARG A 178 -2.84 -18.60 7.80
N GLY A 179 -2.18 -17.44 7.70
CA GLY A 179 -2.36 -16.56 6.55
C GLY A 179 -1.82 -15.15 6.77
N PHE A 180 -2.36 -14.21 6.02
CA PHE A 180 -1.90 -12.83 6.00
C PHE A 180 -3.06 -11.89 5.64
N SER A 181 -2.88 -10.60 5.93
CA SER A 181 -3.75 -9.56 5.40
C SER A 181 -2.93 -8.37 4.92
N PHE A 182 -3.52 -7.64 3.99
CA PHE A 182 -2.87 -6.54 3.31
C PHE A 182 -3.88 -5.51 2.85
N HIS A 183 -3.40 -4.28 2.70
CA HIS A 183 -4.12 -3.16 2.14
C HIS A 183 -3.61 -2.88 0.74
N VAL A 184 -4.53 -2.62 -0.19
CA VAL A 184 -4.25 -2.15 -1.54
C VAL A 184 -4.75 -0.72 -1.67
N ARG A 185 -3.94 0.15 -2.29
CA ARG A 185 -4.31 1.51 -2.66
C ARG A 185 -3.77 1.81 -4.05
N TYR A 186 -4.44 2.70 -4.77
CA TYR A 186 -3.99 3.14 -6.09
C TYR A 186 -3.54 4.59 -6.05
N ILE A 187 -2.30 4.82 -6.50
CA ILE A 187 -1.66 6.14 -6.48
C ILE A 187 -1.47 6.63 -7.89
N ARG A 188 -1.76 7.90 -8.13
CA ARG A 188 -1.62 8.51 -9.46
C ARG A 188 -0.17 8.42 -9.98
N ASN A 189 -0.04 7.95 -11.21
CA ASN A 189 1.15 7.97 -12.04
C ASN A 189 0.98 9.01 -13.16
N PRO A 190 1.64 10.17 -13.10
CA PRO A 190 1.48 11.20 -14.11
C PRO A 190 2.17 10.84 -15.45
N THR A 191 3.09 9.86 -15.45
CA THR A 191 3.88 9.50 -16.63
C THR A 191 3.90 7.98 -16.88
N PRO A 192 2.76 7.34 -17.13
CA PRO A 192 2.70 5.90 -17.38
C PRO A 192 3.37 5.53 -18.71
N CYS A 193 4.45 4.76 -18.62
CA CYS A 193 5.20 4.27 -19.78
C CYS A 193 4.96 2.78 -20.03
N ASN A 194 4.76 1.99 -18.98
CA ASN A 194 4.40 0.60 -19.11
C ASN A 194 2.99 0.42 -18.58
N ILE A 195 2.08 -0.08 -19.42
CA ILE A 195 0.67 -0.25 -19.04
C ILE A 195 0.20 -1.67 -19.34
N LEU A 196 -0.54 -2.21 -18.38
CA LEU A 196 -1.21 -3.50 -18.50
C LEU A 196 -2.71 -3.25 -18.57
N ILE A 197 -3.36 -3.76 -19.60
CA ILE A 197 -4.78 -3.52 -19.86
C ILE A 197 -5.55 -4.84 -19.79
N GLU A 198 -6.77 -4.77 -19.27
CA GLU A 198 -7.73 -5.88 -19.24
C GLU A 198 -8.98 -5.44 -20.01
N GLY A 199 -9.45 -6.29 -20.93
CA GLY A 199 -10.64 -6.02 -21.74
C GLY A 199 -10.37 -5.34 -23.10
N THR A 200 -11.44 -4.80 -23.71
CA THR A 200 -11.46 -4.43 -25.14
C THR A 200 -11.96 -3.02 -25.46
N SER A 201 -12.30 -2.20 -24.46
CA SER A 201 -13.23 -1.08 -24.67
C SER A 201 -12.64 0.34 -24.60
N ASP A 202 -11.33 0.49 -24.42
CA ASP A 202 -10.72 1.79 -24.15
C ASP A 202 -9.63 2.21 -25.15
N VAL A 203 -9.44 3.52 -25.28
CA VAL A 203 -8.35 4.14 -26.05
C VAL A 203 -7.30 4.67 -25.08
N TYR A 204 -6.09 4.11 -25.16
CA TYR A 204 -4.96 4.52 -24.32
C TYR A 204 -3.89 5.25 -25.15
N THR A 205 -3.27 6.25 -24.53
CA THR A 205 -2.13 6.97 -25.14
C THR A 205 -0.86 6.60 -24.39
N LEU A 206 0.03 5.86 -25.04
CA LEU A 206 1.33 5.51 -24.49
C LEU A 206 2.40 6.52 -24.94
N ARG A 207 3.22 7.01 -24.00
CA ARG A 207 4.30 7.96 -24.29
C ARG A 207 5.53 7.65 -23.45
N ASN A 208 6.70 7.90 -24.01
CA ASN A 208 7.97 7.87 -23.27
C ASN A 208 8.25 9.16 -22.48
N TYR A 209 7.37 10.17 -22.58
CA TYR A 209 7.50 11.46 -21.90
C TYR A 209 8.87 12.13 -22.12
N GLY A 210 9.44 11.99 -23.32
CA GLY A 210 10.76 12.54 -23.67
C GLY A 210 11.95 11.78 -23.06
N LYS A 211 11.72 10.64 -22.40
CA LYS A 211 12.78 9.79 -21.84
C LYS A 211 13.28 8.80 -22.89
N HIS A 212 14.57 8.47 -22.82
CA HIS A 212 15.19 7.41 -23.62
C HIS A 212 14.90 6.03 -22.99
N VAL A 213 13.63 5.63 -23.00
CA VAL A 213 13.15 4.35 -22.43
C VAL A 213 12.17 3.67 -23.38
N ASN A 214 12.09 2.36 -23.31
CA ASN A 214 11.05 1.59 -23.99
C ASN A 214 9.77 1.64 -23.15
N CYS A 215 8.65 1.82 -23.83
CA CYS A 215 7.32 1.80 -23.22
C CYS A 215 6.55 0.62 -23.80
N SER A 216 5.95 -0.18 -22.93
CA SER A 216 5.26 -1.41 -23.30
C SER A 216 3.77 -1.33 -23.01
N LEU A 217 2.99 -1.97 -23.88
CA LEU A 217 1.58 -2.25 -23.65
C LEU A 217 1.43 -3.78 -23.54
N THR A 218 0.99 -4.24 -22.39
CA THR A 218 0.62 -5.64 -22.16
C THR A 218 -0.89 -5.72 -22.11
N ALA A 219 -1.50 -6.66 -22.84
CA ALA A 219 -2.94 -6.83 -22.84
C ALA A 219 -3.30 -8.25 -22.37
N VAL A 220 -4.12 -8.34 -21.33
CA VAL A 220 -4.56 -9.60 -20.75
C VAL A 220 -5.78 -10.10 -21.52
N TYR A 221 -5.82 -11.41 -21.77
CA TYR A 221 -6.87 -12.05 -22.54
C TYR A 221 -8.27 -11.80 -21.94
N PRO A 222 -9.30 -11.55 -22.77
CA PRO A 222 -9.25 -11.33 -24.23
C PRO A 222 -8.92 -9.86 -24.56
N ALA A 223 -8.01 -9.64 -25.50
CA ALA A 223 -7.66 -8.28 -25.93
C ALA A 223 -7.49 -8.17 -27.45
N GLN A 224 -7.94 -7.04 -28.01
CA GLN A 224 -7.66 -6.63 -29.38
C GLN A 224 -7.00 -5.26 -29.33
N VAL A 225 -5.78 -5.15 -29.85
CA VAL A 225 -5.02 -3.91 -29.84
C VAL A 225 -4.96 -3.36 -31.26
N ARG A 226 -5.42 -2.12 -31.44
CA ARG A 226 -5.31 -1.38 -32.70
C ARG A 226 -4.56 -0.08 -32.47
N VAL A 227 -3.47 0.13 -33.20
CA VAL A 227 -2.74 1.40 -33.20
C VAL A 227 -3.52 2.42 -34.03
N LEU A 228 -4.06 3.43 -33.36
CA LEU A 228 -4.80 4.52 -34.03
C LEU A 228 -3.85 5.58 -34.59
N GLN A 229 -2.79 5.89 -33.85
CA GLN A 229 -1.79 6.88 -34.21
C GLN A 229 -0.45 6.48 -33.59
N LEU A 230 0.64 6.68 -34.34
CA LEU A 230 2.00 6.45 -33.87
C LEU A 230 2.86 7.69 -34.19
N GLY A 231 3.59 8.17 -33.19
CA GLY A 231 4.60 9.21 -33.35
C GLY A 231 5.94 8.70 -32.83
N VAL A 232 6.95 8.67 -33.70
CA VAL A 232 8.32 8.22 -33.35
C VAL A 232 9.29 9.37 -33.55
N GLY A 233 10.01 9.73 -32.48
CA GLY A 233 11.04 10.75 -32.49
C GLY A 233 10.52 12.19 -32.55
N MET A 234 11.11 13.07 -31.75
CA MET A 234 11.18 14.49 -32.11
C MET A 234 12.39 14.60 -33.03
N THR A 235 12.18 14.80 -34.33
CA THR A 235 13.23 15.38 -35.16
C THR A 235 13.55 16.74 -34.53
N PHE A 236 14.73 16.90 -33.95
CA PHE A 236 15.30 18.23 -33.79
C PHE A 236 15.49 18.76 -35.21
N SER A 237 14.45 19.39 -35.77
CA SER A 237 14.63 20.27 -36.91
C SER A 237 15.56 21.35 -36.39
N LYS A 238 16.82 21.24 -36.78
CA LYS A 238 17.83 22.27 -36.65
C LYS A 238 17.27 23.47 -37.43
N ARG A 239 16.44 24.30 -36.78
CA ARG A 239 16.04 25.59 -37.33
C ARG A 239 17.22 26.50 -37.08
N ASP A 240 17.99 26.66 -38.15
CA ASP A 240 18.73 27.85 -38.56
C ASP A 240 19.03 28.83 -37.44
N MET A 241 20.30 28.85 -37.03
CA MET A 241 20.93 29.99 -36.36
C MET A 241 21.99 30.56 -37.29
#